data_AF-A0AA95ZBC2-F1
#
_entry.id   AF-A0AA95ZBC2-F1
#
_cell.length_a   1.000
_cell.length_b   1.000
_cell.length_c   1.000
_cell.angle_alpha   90.00
_cell.angle_beta   90.00
_cell.angle_gamma   90.00
#
_symmetry.space_group_name_H-M   'P 1'
#
loop_
_entity.id
_entity.type
_entity.pdbx_description
1 polymer ?
#
loop_
_entity_poly.entity_id
_entity_poly.type
_entity_poly.pdbx_seq_one_letter_code
_entity_poly.pdbx_strand_id
1 'polypeptide(L)'
;MMKKFDYRFDAGPLGSADELAGEWDEGNCRRAVQLYLFSMRGEFLEPDRVLCPEIFNQTGIFVIDVDQQFDFERLRDGDVIFSERLKDRRGVEVNCGRATFSSSDDYVISLHTALYTGHKSREIWHATAIEGSSCYWNTQRFLEFYRPVAAKRLLSALS
;
A
#
# COMPACT_ATOMS: atom_id res chain seq x y z
N MET A 1 -17.11 -3.32 -5.79
CA MET A 1 -16.45 -3.69 -4.52
C MET A 1 -15.27 -4.57 -4.89
N MET A 2 -14.11 -4.38 -4.26
CA MET A 2 -12.90 -5.08 -4.68
C MET A 2 -12.84 -6.51 -4.17
N LYS A 3 -12.16 -7.39 -4.91
CA LYS A 3 -11.94 -8.80 -4.57
C LYS A 3 -11.31 -8.91 -3.19
N LYS A 4 -11.91 -9.74 -2.33
CA LYS A 4 -11.35 -10.08 -1.02
C LYS A 4 -10.42 -11.29 -1.16
N PHE A 5 -9.29 -11.26 -0.47
CA PHE A 5 -8.30 -12.33 -0.44
C PHE A 5 -7.62 -12.42 0.92
N ASP A 6 -7.09 -13.59 1.26
CA ASP A 6 -6.35 -13.86 2.49
C ASP A 6 -4.92 -13.31 2.40
N TYR A 7 -4.42 -12.83 3.53
CA TYR A 7 -3.10 -12.24 3.60
C TYR A 7 -2.02 -13.32 3.70
N ARG A 8 -1.10 -13.33 2.74
CA ARG A 8 0.13 -14.13 2.77
C ARG A 8 1.33 -13.26 2.41
N PHE A 9 2.27 -13.11 3.34
CA PHE A 9 3.38 -12.13 3.25
C PHE A 9 4.18 -12.27 1.94
N ASP A 10 4.49 -13.50 1.54
CA ASP A 10 5.32 -13.86 0.38
C ASP A 10 4.54 -14.04 -0.93
N ALA A 11 3.23 -13.76 -0.97
CA ALA A 11 2.43 -13.92 -2.19
C ALA A 11 2.90 -13.01 -3.34
N GLY A 12 3.41 -11.80 -3.04
CA GLY A 12 3.94 -10.86 -4.02
C GLY A 12 2.91 -10.33 -5.04
N PRO A 13 3.31 -9.42 -5.95
CA PRO A 13 2.52 -9.07 -7.13
C PRO A 13 2.41 -10.26 -8.11
N LEU A 14 1.47 -10.20 -9.06
CA LEU A 14 1.35 -11.17 -10.16
C LEU A 14 2.06 -10.67 -11.42
N GLY A 15 2.44 -11.57 -12.31
CA GLY A 15 3.27 -11.28 -13.48
C GLY A 15 2.50 -10.80 -14.71
N SER A 16 1.17 -10.89 -14.70
CA SER A 16 0.35 -10.37 -15.81
C SER A 16 -1.04 -9.90 -15.38
N ALA A 17 -1.66 -9.08 -16.23
CA ALA A 17 -3.05 -8.65 -16.08
C ALA A 17 -4.02 -9.84 -16.09
N ASP A 18 -3.75 -10.87 -16.90
CA ASP A 18 -4.59 -12.07 -16.99
C ASP A 18 -4.53 -12.90 -15.70
N GLU A 19 -3.35 -13.07 -15.12
CA GLU A 19 -3.21 -13.71 -13.79
C GLU A 19 -3.96 -12.92 -12.71
N LEU A 20 -3.86 -11.58 -12.75
CA LEU A 20 -4.52 -10.72 -11.78
C LEU A 20 -6.05 -10.75 -11.90
N ALA A 21 -6.56 -10.84 -13.13
CA ALA A 21 -7.98 -11.03 -13.43
C ALA A 21 -8.48 -12.45 -13.16
N GLY A 22 -7.56 -13.43 -13.09
CA GLY A 22 -7.86 -14.83 -12.84
C GLY A 22 -8.27 -15.17 -11.41
N GLU A 23 -8.33 -16.48 -11.14
CA GLU A 23 -8.66 -17.02 -9.83
C GLU A 23 -7.42 -17.13 -8.94
N TRP A 24 -7.57 -16.62 -7.71
CA TRP A 24 -6.55 -16.60 -6.67
C TRP A 24 -7.22 -16.12 -5.38
N ASP A 25 -6.77 -16.62 -4.25
CA ASP A 25 -7.37 -16.40 -2.93
C ASP A 25 -6.40 -15.78 -1.92
N GLU A 26 -5.11 -15.74 -2.24
CA GLU A 26 -4.07 -15.17 -1.38
C GLU A 26 -3.33 -13.98 -2.02
N GLY A 27 -2.91 -13.04 -1.19
CA GLY A 27 -2.17 -11.86 -1.63
C GLY A 27 -1.54 -11.08 -0.47
N ASN A 28 -0.85 -10.00 -0.80
CA ASN A 28 -0.30 -9.07 0.18
C ASN A 28 -0.57 -7.61 -0.22
N CYS A 29 0.02 -6.66 0.50
CA CYS A 29 -0.19 -5.25 0.22
C CYS A 29 0.31 -4.80 -1.17
N ARG A 30 1.30 -5.48 -1.75
CA ARG A 30 1.76 -5.23 -3.12
C ARG A 30 0.71 -5.68 -4.13
N ARG A 31 0.17 -6.89 -3.97
CA ARG A 31 -0.95 -7.37 -4.80
C ARG A 31 -2.21 -6.50 -4.64
N ALA A 32 -2.47 -5.99 -3.44
CA ALA A 32 -3.58 -5.06 -3.19
C ALA A 32 -3.46 -3.77 -4.02
N VAL A 33 -2.25 -3.22 -4.14
CA VAL A 33 -1.96 -2.05 -4.97
C VAL A 33 -2.20 -2.36 -6.44
N GLN A 34 -1.63 -3.47 -6.93
CA GLN A 34 -1.77 -3.92 -8.31
C GLN A 34 -3.25 -4.12 -8.68
N LEU A 35 -4.01 -4.83 -7.83
CA LEU A 35 -5.43 -5.09 -8.02
C LEU A 35 -6.26 -3.80 -8.09
N TYR A 36 -5.99 -2.83 -7.23
CA TYR A 36 -6.76 -1.59 -7.21
C TYR A 36 -6.61 -0.79 -8.50
N LEU A 37 -5.36 -0.59 -8.92
CA LEU A 37 -5.06 0.21 -10.10
C LEU A 37 -5.61 -0.46 -11.35
N PHE A 38 -5.50 -1.78 -11.42
CA PHE A 38 -6.10 -2.55 -12.51
C PHE A 38 -7.63 -2.44 -12.50
N SER A 39 -8.27 -2.63 -11.35
CA SER A 39 -9.74 -2.62 -11.26
C SER A 39 -10.36 -1.24 -11.46
N MET A 40 -9.68 -0.19 -11.00
CA MET A 40 -10.22 1.18 -10.99
C MET A 40 -9.81 2.00 -12.21
N ARG A 41 -8.64 1.71 -12.79
CA ARG A 41 -8.06 2.48 -13.90
C ARG A 41 -7.82 1.65 -15.16
N GLY A 42 -7.97 0.32 -15.09
CA GLY A 42 -7.59 -0.59 -16.18
C GLY A 42 -6.07 -0.70 -16.37
N GLU A 43 -5.29 -0.25 -15.39
CA GLU A 43 -3.83 -0.17 -15.47
C GLU A 43 -3.17 -1.33 -14.73
N PHE A 44 -2.50 -2.20 -15.47
CA PHE A 44 -1.65 -3.22 -14.87
C PHE A 44 -0.27 -2.61 -14.56
N LEU A 45 0.13 -2.67 -13.30
CA LEU A 45 1.51 -2.37 -12.91
C LEU A 45 2.31 -3.67 -12.88
N GLU A 46 3.41 -3.68 -13.63
CA GLU A 46 4.40 -4.76 -13.60
C GLU A 46 4.96 -4.98 -12.18
N PRO A 47 5.32 -6.23 -11.81
CA PRO A 47 5.81 -6.59 -10.47
C PRO A 47 6.85 -5.65 -9.87
N ASP A 48 7.89 -5.38 -10.63
CA ASP A 48 9.00 -4.48 -10.33
C ASP A 48 8.50 -3.06 -10.02
N ARG A 49 7.51 -2.55 -10.76
CA ARG A 49 6.94 -1.21 -10.51
C ARG A 49 6.11 -1.09 -9.23
N VAL A 50 5.69 -2.21 -8.64
CA VAL A 50 4.90 -2.26 -7.39
C VAL A 50 5.77 -2.59 -6.16
N LEU A 51 6.90 -3.25 -6.36
CA LEU A 51 7.79 -3.64 -5.28
C LEU A 51 8.57 -2.44 -4.73
N CYS A 52 8.82 -2.43 -3.43
CA CYS A 52 9.83 -1.55 -2.87
C CYS A 52 11.23 -2.13 -3.15
N PRO A 53 12.24 -1.28 -3.39
CA PRO A 53 12.19 0.19 -3.25
C PRO A 53 11.67 0.92 -4.51
N GLU A 54 11.43 0.22 -5.61
CA GLU A 54 11.11 0.81 -6.92
C GLU A 54 9.85 1.68 -6.91
N ILE A 55 8.73 1.20 -6.37
CA ILE A 55 7.49 1.99 -6.31
C ILE A 55 7.70 3.31 -5.54
N PHE A 56 8.53 3.28 -4.50
CA PHE A 56 8.85 4.44 -3.68
C PHE A 56 9.80 5.38 -4.41
N ASN A 57 10.88 4.87 -5.00
CA ASN A 57 11.92 5.68 -5.63
C ASN A 57 11.53 6.20 -7.02
N GLN A 58 10.88 5.38 -7.84
CA GLN A 58 10.76 5.62 -9.29
C GLN A 58 9.31 5.68 -9.79
N THR A 59 8.39 4.89 -9.23
CA THR A 59 7.02 4.82 -9.77
C THR A 59 6.13 5.98 -9.29
N GLY A 60 5.76 6.88 -10.20
CA GLY A 60 4.87 8.02 -9.92
C GLY A 60 5.56 9.17 -9.19
N ILE A 61 4.78 10.14 -8.73
CA ILE A 61 5.27 11.38 -8.10
C ILE A 61 4.88 11.44 -6.62
N PHE A 62 5.75 11.99 -5.78
CA PHE A 62 5.38 12.28 -4.39
C PHE A 62 4.33 13.39 -4.35
N VAL A 63 3.21 13.09 -3.71
CA VAL A 63 2.23 14.08 -3.29
C VAL A 63 2.57 14.57 -1.89
N ILE A 64 3.13 13.69 -1.06
CA ILE A 64 3.65 13.97 0.28
C ILE A 64 4.98 13.21 0.41
N ASP A 65 6.07 13.94 0.67
CA ASP A 65 7.41 13.38 0.87
C ASP A 65 7.66 13.09 2.38
N VAL A 66 8.66 12.27 2.70
CA VAL A 66 8.99 11.83 4.07
C VAL A 66 9.33 12.96 5.03
N ASP A 67 9.79 14.10 4.50
CA ASP A 67 10.14 15.28 5.29
C ASP A 67 8.94 16.24 5.48
N GLN A 68 7.77 15.89 4.93
CA GLN A 68 6.55 16.69 5.04
C GLN A 68 5.62 16.15 6.12
N GLN A 69 4.84 17.03 6.75
CA GLN A 69 3.72 16.60 7.59
C GLN A 69 2.70 15.86 6.71
N PHE A 70 2.35 14.64 7.12
CA PHE A 70 1.37 13.85 6.42
C PHE A 70 -0.05 14.39 6.63
N ASP A 71 -0.78 14.58 5.53
CA ASP A 71 -2.13 15.14 5.51
C ASP A 71 -2.99 14.41 4.46
N PHE A 72 -4.05 13.73 4.92
CA PHE A 72 -4.96 12.99 4.07
C PHE A 72 -5.76 13.88 3.12
N GLU A 73 -5.94 15.17 3.41
CA GLU A 73 -6.69 16.10 2.55
C GLU A 73 -6.00 16.37 1.21
N ARG A 74 -4.69 16.14 1.14
CA ARG A 74 -3.89 16.28 -0.10
C ARG A 74 -4.04 15.07 -1.03
N LEU A 75 -4.56 13.95 -0.51
CA LEU A 75 -4.64 12.70 -1.24
C LEU A 75 -5.87 12.65 -2.14
N ARG A 76 -5.77 11.85 -3.19
CA ARG A 76 -6.86 11.51 -4.11
C ARG A 76 -6.97 10.01 -4.25
N ASP A 77 -8.11 9.58 -4.78
CA ASP A 77 -8.39 8.17 -5.02
C ASP A 77 -7.27 7.49 -5.84
N GLY A 78 -6.72 6.41 -5.29
CA GLY A 78 -5.63 5.62 -5.83
C GLY A 78 -4.22 6.16 -5.56
N ASP A 79 -4.06 7.19 -4.72
CA ASP A 79 -2.73 7.55 -4.20
C ASP A 79 -2.23 6.44 -3.25
N VAL A 80 -0.97 6.02 -3.44
CA VAL A 80 -0.32 4.98 -2.64
C VAL A 80 0.31 5.61 -1.41
N ILE A 81 -0.09 5.15 -0.23
CA ILE A 81 0.44 5.55 1.07
C ILE A 81 1.51 4.55 1.49
N PHE A 82 2.64 5.08 1.96
CA PHE A 82 3.71 4.34 2.59
C PHE A 82 3.70 4.63 4.09
N SER A 83 3.71 3.57 4.90
CA SER A 83 3.57 3.70 6.34
C SER A 83 4.53 2.81 7.11
N GLU A 84 5.01 3.34 8.23
CA GLU A 84 5.70 2.57 9.26
C GLU A 84 4.65 1.81 10.09
N ARG A 85 4.96 0.59 10.47
CA ARG A 85 4.10 -0.18 11.38
C ARG A 85 4.38 0.25 12.83
N LEU A 86 3.31 0.52 13.58
CA LEU A 86 3.35 0.93 14.99
C LEU A 86 2.95 -0.21 15.92
N LYS A 87 2.04 -1.08 15.50
CA LYS A 87 1.54 -2.20 16.31
C LYS A 87 1.42 -3.48 15.52
N ASP A 88 1.53 -4.62 16.20
CA ASP A 88 1.21 -5.93 15.64
C ASP A 88 -0.29 -6.25 15.76
N ARG A 89 -0.69 -7.44 15.31
CA ARG A 89 -2.09 -7.91 15.38
C ARG A 89 -2.64 -8.06 16.81
N ARG A 90 -1.77 -8.15 17.82
CA ARG A 90 -2.13 -8.23 19.24
C ARG A 90 -2.21 -6.85 19.88
N GLY A 91 -1.93 -5.78 19.13
CA GLY A 91 -1.86 -4.42 19.63
C GLY A 91 -0.56 -4.09 20.36
N VAL A 92 0.44 -4.98 20.31
CA VAL A 92 1.75 -4.75 20.93
C VAL A 92 2.53 -3.77 20.06
N GLU A 93 3.13 -2.76 20.68
CA GLU A 93 3.94 -1.78 19.97
C GLU A 93 5.15 -2.45 19.31
N VAL A 94 5.38 -2.07 18.06
CA VAL A 94 6.55 -2.46 17.28
C VAL A 94 7.22 -1.19 16.77
N ASN A 95 8.54 -1.13 16.89
CA ASN A 95 9.30 -0.03 16.31
C ASN A 95 9.82 -0.48 14.95
N CYS A 96 9.16 -0.02 13.88
CA CYS A 96 9.62 -0.16 12.51
C CYS A 96 9.91 1.21 11.88
N GLY A 97 10.38 2.16 12.70
CA GLY A 97 10.74 3.50 12.23
C GLY A 97 12.10 3.52 11.54
N ARG A 98 12.37 4.57 10.76
CA ARG A 98 13.64 4.72 10.00
C ARG A 98 14.91 4.42 10.80
N ALA A 99 14.96 4.82 12.08
CA ALA A 99 16.13 4.63 12.96
C ALA A 99 16.44 3.15 13.27
N THR A 100 15.54 2.21 12.98
CA THR A 100 15.79 0.77 13.23
C THR A 100 16.55 0.08 12.10
N PHE A 101 16.81 0.76 10.98
CA PHE A 101 17.41 0.17 9.79
C PHE A 101 18.81 0.75 9.53
N SER A 102 19.70 -0.11 9.04
CA SER A 102 21.08 0.25 8.68
C SER A 102 21.20 0.99 7.35
N SER A 103 20.19 0.86 6.47
CA SER A 103 20.17 1.49 5.16
C SER A 103 18.79 2.10 4.84
N SER A 104 18.79 3.08 3.94
CA SER A 104 17.55 3.69 3.46
C SER A 104 16.68 2.70 2.68
N ASP A 105 17.31 1.79 1.91
CA ASP A 105 16.59 0.80 1.12
C ASP A 105 15.90 -0.24 2.01
N ASP A 106 16.58 -0.73 3.05
CA ASP A 106 15.97 -1.67 4.01
C ASP A 106 14.74 -1.04 4.68
N TYR A 107 14.84 0.24 5.05
CA TYR A 107 13.73 1.00 5.59
C TYR A 107 12.57 1.07 4.60
N VAL A 108 12.83 1.50 3.35
CA VAL A 108 11.80 1.62 2.30
C VAL A 108 11.14 0.26 2.00
N ILE A 109 11.93 -0.81 1.95
CA ILE A 109 11.43 -2.19 1.74
C ILE A 109 10.51 -2.63 2.89
N SER A 110 10.79 -2.18 4.11
CA SER A 110 10.00 -2.51 5.30
C SER A 110 8.65 -1.80 5.37
N LEU A 111 8.46 -0.70 4.63
CA LEU A 111 7.24 0.09 4.67
C LEU A 111 6.03 -0.73 4.21
N HIS A 112 4.91 -0.52 4.92
CA HIS A 112 3.61 -1.04 4.52
C HIS A 112 3.00 -0.14 3.45
N THR A 113 2.41 -0.74 2.41
CA THR A 113 1.71 0.01 1.36
C THR A 113 0.19 -0.10 1.50
N ALA A 114 -0.48 1.02 1.29
CA ALA A 114 -1.94 1.11 1.25
C ALA A 114 -2.38 2.08 0.16
N LEU A 115 -3.66 2.10 -0.18
CA LEU A 115 -4.25 3.03 -1.14
C LEU A 115 -5.30 3.89 -0.46
N TYR A 116 -5.24 5.19 -0.73
CA TYR A 116 -6.32 6.10 -0.36
C TYR A 116 -7.46 5.98 -1.37
N THR A 117 -8.70 5.92 -0.89
CA THR A 117 -9.90 5.81 -1.74
C THR A 117 -10.81 7.03 -1.65
N GLY A 118 -10.66 7.84 -0.59
CA GLY A 118 -11.53 9.00 -0.31
C GLY A 118 -12.97 8.66 0.09
N HIS A 119 -13.35 7.38 0.13
CA HIS A 119 -14.70 6.99 0.53
C HIS A 119 -14.86 6.95 2.04
N LYS A 120 -15.87 7.66 2.56
CA LYS A 120 -16.16 7.72 4.00
C LYS A 120 -16.29 6.33 4.62
N SER A 121 -15.60 6.11 5.75
CA SER A 121 -15.49 4.84 6.48
C SER A 121 -14.76 3.71 5.74
N ARG A 122 -14.24 3.96 4.55
CA ARG A 122 -13.51 3.02 3.69
C ARG A 122 -12.32 3.70 3.01
N GLU A 123 -11.77 4.71 3.66
CA GLU A 123 -10.78 5.63 3.10
C GLU A 123 -9.48 4.93 2.71
N ILE A 124 -9.18 3.78 3.30
CA ILE A 124 -7.94 3.04 3.09
C ILE A 124 -8.25 1.64 2.60
N TRP A 125 -7.74 1.29 1.42
CA TRP A 125 -7.69 -0.09 0.93
C TRP A 125 -6.27 -0.64 1.07
N HIS A 126 -6.13 -1.83 1.66
CA HIS A 126 -4.86 -2.54 1.75
C HIS A 126 -5.07 -4.02 2.08
N ALA A 127 -3.98 -4.78 2.11
CA ALA A 127 -3.97 -6.12 2.70
C ALA A 127 -2.93 -6.19 3.81
N THR A 128 -3.31 -6.71 4.97
CA THR A 128 -2.52 -6.61 6.20
C THR A 128 -2.59 -7.89 7.01
N ALA A 129 -1.46 -8.30 7.60
CA ALA A 129 -1.39 -9.42 8.54
C ALA A 129 -2.23 -9.19 9.82
N ILE A 130 -2.59 -7.93 10.10
CA ILE A 130 -3.41 -7.55 11.26
C ILE A 130 -4.83 -8.07 11.11
N GLU A 131 -5.41 -7.92 9.92
CA GLU A 131 -6.74 -8.45 9.58
C GLU A 131 -6.66 -9.89 9.05
N GLY A 132 -5.49 -10.30 8.55
CA GLY A 132 -5.32 -11.59 7.88
C GLY A 132 -5.91 -11.64 6.48
N SER A 133 -6.32 -10.49 5.92
CA SER A 133 -6.91 -10.39 4.58
C SER A 133 -6.75 -8.98 3.98
N SER A 134 -7.21 -8.82 2.74
CA SER A 134 -7.49 -7.52 2.15
C SER A 134 -8.72 -6.87 2.79
N CYS A 135 -8.66 -5.59 3.12
CA CYS A 135 -9.73 -4.90 3.83
C CYS A 135 -9.79 -3.41 3.51
N TYR A 136 -10.95 -2.83 3.85
CA TYR A 136 -11.12 -1.39 3.94
C TYR A 136 -11.10 -0.96 5.40
N TRP A 137 -10.27 0.02 5.73
CA TRP A 137 -10.27 0.69 7.02
C TRP A 137 -10.57 2.17 6.84
N ASN A 138 -11.07 2.79 7.92
CA ASN A 138 -11.07 4.24 8.02
C ASN A 138 -9.69 4.77 8.43
N THR A 139 -9.47 6.08 8.27
CA THR A 139 -8.19 6.72 8.61
C THR A 139 -7.85 6.56 10.09
N GLN A 140 -8.83 6.65 10.99
CA GLN A 140 -8.63 6.48 12.42
C GLN A 140 -8.02 5.12 12.76
N ARG A 141 -8.65 4.03 12.31
CA ARG A 141 -8.14 2.67 12.52
C ARG A 141 -6.78 2.47 11.87
N PHE A 142 -6.55 3.05 10.69
CA PHE A 142 -5.24 2.98 10.04
C PHE A 142 -4.15 3.63 10.90
N LEU A 143 -4.40 4.81 11.46
CA LEU A 143 -3.48 5.56 12.31
C LEU A 143 -3.18 4.88 13.66
N GLU A 144 -4.06 3.98 14.13
CA GLU A 144 -3.81 3.20 15.36
C GLU A 144 -2.68 2.17 15.19
N PHE A 145 -2.50 1.65 13.97
CA PHE A 145 -1.56 0.56 13.66
C PHE A 145 -0.39 1.00 12.77
N TYR A 146 -0.55 2.11 12.06
CA TYR A 146 0.40 2.57 11.06
C TYR A 146 0.63 4.08 11.17
N ARG A 147 1.86 4.51 10.92
CA ARG A 147 2.24 5.91 10.76
C ARG A 147 2.52 6.19 9.28
N PRO A 148 1.63 6.87 8.56
CA PRO A 148 1.91 7.31 7.20
C PRO A 148 3.12 8.23 7.19
N VAL A 149 4.06 7.98 6.27
CA VAL A 149 5.29 8.78 6.13
C VAL A 149 5.40 9.42 4.76
N ALA A 150 4.85 8.81 3.71
CA ALA A 150 4.87 9.38 2.38
C ALA A 150 3.67 8.92 1.56
N ALA A 151 3.32 9.66 0.52
CA ALA A 151 2.30 9.26 -0.43
C ALA A 151 2.71 9.60 -1.86
N LYS A 152 2.47 8.66 -2.78
CA LYS A 152 2.72 8.84 -4.20
C LYS A 152 1.45 8.74 -5.02
N ARG A 153 1.38 9.61 -6.03
CA ARG A 153 0.40 9.53 -7.11
C ARG A 153 1.03 8.83 -8.29
N LEU A 154 0.46 7.69 -8.66
CA LEU A 154 0.87 6.96 -9.84
C LEU A 154 0.27 7.64 -11.06
N LEU A 155 1.14 8.04 -11.99
CA LEU A 155 0.75 8.68 -13.24
C LEU A 155 0.27 7.61 -14.22
N SER A 156 -0.85 7.87 -14.87
CA SER A 156 -1.35 7.01 -15.95
C SER A 156 -0.36 6.99 -17.10
N ALA A 157 -0.24 5.85 -17.77
CA ALA A 157 0.46 5.76 -19.06
C ALA A 157 -0.33 6.44 -20.20
N LEU A 158 -1.61 6.76 -19.96
CA LEU A 158 -2.49 7.48 -20.88
C LEU A 158 -2.46 8.98 -20.55
N SER A 159 -1.36 9.65 -20.89
CA SER A 159 -1.25 11.11 -20.91
C SER A 159 -0.91 11.59 -22.31
#